data_AF-A0A921BNI5-F1
#
_entry.id   AF-A0A921BNI5-F1
#
_cell.length_a   1.000
_cell.length_b   1.000
_cell.length_c   1.000
_cell.angle_alpha   90.00
_cell.angle_beta   90.00
_cell.angle_gamma   90.00
#
_symmetry.space_group_name_H-M   'P 1'
#
loop_
_entity.id
_entity.type
_entity.pdbx_description
1 polymer ?
#
loop_
_entity_poly.entity_id
_entity_poly.type
_entity_poly.pdbx_seq_one_letter_code
_entity_poly.pdbx_strand_id
1 'polypeptide(L)'
;MRPTTPRPTLRRSSTAKTAGAERGHLRTDGRQQLHFQQLFELYNRWKPGHSMKLKHIWFGAILGEDGKPFKTRSGEIVRLSGLSTKPNNGV
;
A
#
# COMPACT_ATOMS: atom_id res chain seq x y z
N MET A 1 37.83 18.89 -52.42
CA MET A 1 36.84 19.42 -51.45
C MET A 1 35.80 18.34 -51.18
N ARG A 2 35.62 17.90 -49.91
CA ARG A 2 34.58 16.92 -49.54
C ARG A 2 33.27 17.66 -49.21
N PRO A 3 32.09 17.19 -49.65
CA PRO A 3 30.83 17.79 -49.26
C PRO A 3 30.51 17.42 -47.80
N THR A 4 30.23 18.41 -46.98
CA THR A 4 29.77 18.24 -45.59
C THR A 4 28.26 18.09 -45.57
N THR A 5 27.77 16.86 -45.40
CA THR A 5 26.34 16.59 -45.21
C THR A 5 25.90 17.04 -43.80
N PRO A 6 24.80 17.79 -43.63
CA PRO A 6 24.33 18.17 -42.30
C PRO A 6 23.79 16.95 -41.54
N ARG A 7 24.23 16.78 -40.28
CA ARG A 7 23.72 15.75 -39.36
C ARG A 7 22.23 16.01 -39.05
N PRO A 8 21.37 15.00 -39.07
CA PRO A 8 19.98 15.16 -38.65
C PRO A 8 19.95 15.42 -37.14
N THR A 9 19.46 16.60 -36.74
CA THR A 9 19.09 16.90 -35.36
C THR A 9 17.81 16.13 -35.04
N LEU A 10 17.96 14.99 -34.37
CA LEU A 10 16.85 14.20 -33.85
C LEU A 10 16.13 15.01 -32.76
N ARG A 11 15.12 15.79 -33.16
CA ARG A 11 14.17 16.41 -32.23
C ARG A 11 13.31 15.30 -31.63
N ARG A 12 13.68 14.79 -30.45
CA ARG A 12 12.83 13.90 -29.67
C ARG A 12 11.59 14.68 -29.23
N SER A 13 10.49 14.52 -29.95
CA SER A 13 9.17 14.84 -29.42
C SER A 13 8.81 13.79 -28.38
N SER A 14 9.12 14.04 -27.12
CA SER A 14 8.57 13.25 -26.02
C SER A 14 7.10 13.62 -25.87
N THR A 15 6.22 12.90 -26.56
CA THR A 15 4.83 12.78 -26.15
C THR A 15 4.83 12.12 -24.77
N ALA A 16 4.75 12.94 -23.73
CA ALA A 16 4.58 12.48 -22.36
C ALA A 16 3.22 11.77 -22.28
N LYS A 17 3.25 10.45 -22.37
CA LYS A 17 2.11 9.58 -22.09
C LYS A 17 1.65 9.92 -20.67
N THR A 18 0.50 10.56 -20.52
CA THR A 18 -0.11 10.82 -19.21
C THR A 18 -0.46 9.48 -18.59
N ALA A 19 0.46 8.92 -17.81
CA ALA A 19 0.22 7.70 -17.07
C ALA A 19 -0.84 8.00 -16.00
N GLY A 20 -1.99 7.34 -16.09
CA GLY A 20 -3.03 7.41 -15.06
C GLY A 20 -2.44 7.15 -13.68
N ALA A 21 -2.94 7.84 -12.66
CA ALA A 21 -2.46 7.66 -11.30
C ALA A 21 -2.83 6.28 -10.76
N GLU A 22 -1.84 5.39 -10.60
CA GLU A 22 -2.04 4.08 -9.99
C GLU A 22 -2.22 4.22 -8.48
N ARG A 23 -3.22 3.55 -7.90
CA ARG A 23 -3.50 3.64 -6.45
C ARG A 23 -3.15 2.33 -5.76
N GLY A 24 -2.20 2.38 -4.84
CA GLY A 24 -1.83 1.27 -3.98
C GLY A 24 -2.43 1.42 -2.59
N HIS A 25 -3.12 0.40 -2.10
CA HIS A 25 -3.63 0.33 -0.74
C HIS A 25 -2.88 -0.76 0.03
N LEU A 26 -2.30 -0.41 1.17
CA LEU A 26 -1.68 -1.37 2.07
C LEU A 26 -2.55 -1.47 3.33
N ARG A 27 -2.99 -2.69 3.68
CA ARG A 27 -3.83 -2.94 4.86
C ARG A 27 -3.06 -3.69 5.94
N THR A 28 -2.81 -3.04 7.07
CA THR A 28 -2.10 -3.67 8.21
C THR A 28 -2.61 -3.15 9.56
N ASP A 29 -2.06 -3.69 10.66
CA ASP A 29 -2.36 -3.25 12.01
C ASP A 29 -2.01 -1.76 12.25
N GLY A 30 -2.83 -1.08 13.04
CA GLY A 30 -2.68 0.34 13.36
C GLY A 30 -1.36 0.73 14.02
N ARG A 31 -0.65 -0.19 14.67
CA ARG A 31 0.66 0.09 15.28
C ARG A 31 1.74 0.36 14.24
N GLN A 32 1.51 0.02 12.97
CA GLN A 32 2.45 0.24 11.88
C GLN A 32 2.27 1.58 11.16
N GLN A 33 1.32 2.43 11.60
CA GLN A 33 0.99 3.69 10.92
C GLN A 33 2.20 4.60 10.71
N LEU A 34 3.00 4.84 11.76
CA LEU A 34 4.16 5.73 11.67
C LEU A 34 5.20 5.20 10.69
N HIS A 35 5.44 3.89 10.68
CA HIS A 35 6.37 3.26 9.75
C HIS A 35 5.93 3.43 8.29
N PHE A 36 4.64 3.28 8.00
CA PHE A 36 4.13 3.52 6.64
C PHE A 36 4.19 4.98 6.22
N GLN A 37 3.93 5.92 7.14
CA GLN A 37 4.10 7.35 6.86
C GLN A 37 5.53 7.67 6.44
N GLN A 38 6.52 7.21 7.21
CA GLN A 38 7.95 7.40 6.91
C GLN A 38 8.35 6.77 5.57
N LEU A 39 7.87 5.55 5.28
CA LEU A 39 8.15 4.87 4.02
C LEU A 39 7.58 5.63 2.81
N PHE A 40 6.36 6.16 2.91
CA PHE A 40 5.75 6.92 1.83
C PHE A 40 6.46 8.26 1.59
N GLU A 41 6.86 8.96 2.65
CA GLU A 41 7.69 10.16 2.52
C GLU A 41 9.05 9.88 1.90
N LEU A 42 9.70 8.78 2.28
CA LEU A 42 10.96 8.35 1.69
C LEU A 42 10.79 8.04 0.20
N TYR A 43 9.73 7.32 -0.16
CA TYR A 43 9.42 6.99 -1.55
C TYR A 43 9.17 8.24 -2.41
N ASN A 44 8.40 9.20 -1.89
CA ASN A 44 8.13 10.47 -2.57
C ASN A 44 9.42 11.28 -2.81
N ARG A 45 10.35 11.24 -1.84
CA ARG A 45 11.67 11.87 -1.99
C ARG A 45 12.57 11.13 -2.98
N TRP A 46 12.55 9.80 -2.97
CA TRP A 46 13.40 8.98 -3.84
C TRP A 46 12.95 9.01 -5.31
N LYS A 47 11.64 9.10 -5.56
CA LYS A 47 11.08 9.09 -6.93
C LYS A 47 10.13 10.27 -7.17
N PRO A 48 10.62 11.51 -7.23
CA PRO A 48 9.76 12.67 -7.51
C PRO A 48 9.06 12.53 -8.86
N GLY A 49 7.79 12.93 -8.94
CA GLY A 49 7.01 12.92 -10.19
C GLY A 49 6.36 11.58 -10.55
N HIS A 50 6.41 10.57 -9.68
CA HIS A 50 5.58 9.37 -9.86
C HIS A 50 4.08 9.73 -9.78
N SER A 51 3.24 9.02 -10.54
CA SER A 51 1.79 9.17 -10.51
C SER A 51 1.11 8.30 -9.45
N MET A 52 1.87 7.46 -8.72
CA MET A 52 1.33 6.48 -7.78
C MET A 52 0.83 7.14 -6.48
N LYS A 53 -0.39 6.82 -6.04
CA LYS A 53 -0.93 7.26 -4.74
C LYS A 53 -0.94 6.07 -3.77
N LEU A 54 -0.11 6.13 -2.73
CA LEU A 54 -0.02 5.12 -1.69
C LEU A 54 -0.84 5.54 -0.46
N LYS A 55 -1.66 4.63 0.06
CA LYS A 55 -2.42 4.85 1.30
C LYS A 55 -2.35 3.63 2.20
N HIS A 56 -2.05 3.88 3.46
CA HIS A 56 -2.13 2.88 4.52
C HIS A 56 -3.55 2.89 5.11
N ILE A 57 -4.27 1.78 4.93
CA ILE A 57 -5.56 1.53 5.55
C ILE A 57 -5.27 0.64 6.75
N TRP A 58 -5.71 0.99 7.95
CA TRP A 58 -5.39 0.19 9.12
C TRP A 58 -6.61 -0.25 9.90
N PHE A 59 -6.46 -1.33 10.65
CA PHE A 59 -7.44 -1.81 11.61
C PHE A 59 -6.88 -1.67 13.02
N GLY A 60 -7.77 -1.40 13.97
CA GLY A 60 -7.43 -1.34 15.39
C GLY A 60 -7.18 -2.72 15.98
N ALA A 61 -6.85 -2.78 17.27
CA ALA A 61 -6.70 -4.05 17.95
C ALA A 61 -8.02 -4.84 17.91
N ILE A 62 -7.95 -6.13 17.58
CA ILE A 62 -9.07 -7.05 17.78
C ILE A 62 -9.24 -7.20 19.29
N LEU A 63 -10.42 -6.87 19.80
CA LEU A 63 -10.74 -6.95 21.22
C LEU A 63 -11.44 -8.30 21.52
N GLY A 64 -11.18 -8.88 22.69
CA GLY A 64 -11.96 -9.99 23.23
C GLY A 64 -13.24 -9.53 23.92
N GLU A 65 -14.03 -10.48 24.44
CA GLU A 65 -15.26 -10.21 25.20
C GLU A 65 -15.01 -9.34 26.45
N ASP A 66 -13.78 -9.34 26.97
CA ASP A 66 -13.35 -8.54 28.11
C ASP A 66 -12.88 -7.12 27.73
N GLY A 67 -13.00 -6.73 26.46
CA GLY A 67 -12.58 -5.42 25.95
C GLY A 67 -11.06 -5.22 25.92
N LYS A 68 -10.28 -6.25 26.26
CA LYS A 68 -8.82 -6.22 26.18
C LYS A 68 -8.35 -6.72 24.81
N PRO A 69 -7.13 -6.35 24.37
CA PRO A 69 -6.56 -6.89 23.14
C PRO A 69 -6.62 -8.41 23.19
N PHE A 70 -7.26 -9.00 22.18
CA PHE A 70 -7.53 -10.43 22.09
C PHE A 70 -6.22 -11.20 22.27
N LYS A 71 -6.05 -11.81 23.44
CA LYS A 71 -4.92 -12.64 23.82
C LYS A 71 -5.47 -13.97 24.27
N THR A 72 -4.99 -15.05 23.67
CA THR A 72 -5.26 -16.39 24.17
C THR A 72 -4.56 -16.56 25.51
N ARG A 73 -5.32 -16.90 26.56
CA ARG A 73 -4.78 -17.19 27.90
C ARG A 73 -3.80 -18.39 27.93
N SER A 74 -3.71 -19.14 26.84
CA SER A 74 -2.88 -20.36 26.71
C SER A 74 -1.68 -20.23 25.76
N GLY A 75 -1.48 -19.10 25.08
CA GLY A 75 -0.43 -18.97 24.06
C GLY A 75 -0.66 -19.80 22.78
N GLU A 76 -1.83 -20.42 22.61
CA GLU A 76 -2.18 -21.12 21.37
C GLU A 76 -2.53 -20.15 20.24
N ILE A 77 -2.00 -20.41 19.05
CA ILE A 77 -2.31 -19.65 17.83
C ILE A 77 -3.74 -20.00 17.41
N VAL A 78 -4.69 -19.06 17.56
CA VAL A 78 -6.07 -19.26 17.10
C VAL A 78 -6.06 -19.42 15.58
N ARG A 79 -6.48 -20.61 15.13
CA ARG A 79 -6.67 -20.90 13.72
C ARG A 79 -7.97 -20.25 13.24
N LEU A 80 -7.88 -19.45 12.18
CA LEU A 80 -9.02 -18.80 11.53
C LEU A 80 -10.09 -19.81 11.04
N SER A 81 -9.75 -21.09 10.92
CA SER A 81 -10.66 -22.16 10.51
C SER A 81 -11.80 -22.45 11.51
N GLY A 82 -11.64 -22.08 12.79
CA GLY A 82 -12.68 -22.28 13.81
C GLY A 82 -13.76 -21.19 13.84
N LEU A 83 -13.56 -20.07 13.12
CA LEU A 83 -14.43 -18.90 13.14
C LEU A 83 -15.54 -18.96 12.07
N SER A 84 -16.12 -20.13 11.81
CA SER A 84 -17.32 -20.25 10.96
C SER A 84 -18.56 -20.06 11.83
N THR A 85 -19.12 -18.86 11.77
CA THR A 85 -20.39 -18.48 12.40
C THR A 85 -21.50 -19.45 11.99
N LYS A 86 -21.99 -20.28 12.93
CA LYS A 86 -23.38 -20.71 12.86
C LYS A 86 -24.24 -19.47 13.18
N PRO A 87 -25.17 -19.07 12.32
CA PRO A 87 -26.12 -18.03 12.70
C PRO A 87 -26.97 -18.56 13.85
N ASN A 88 -26.83 -17.93 15.02
CA ASN A 88 -27.64 -18.24 16.19
C ASN A 88 -29.00 -17.53 16.02
N ASN A 89 -29.91 -18.16 15.28
CA ASN A 89 -31.31 -17.72 15.21
C ASN A 89 -32.06 -18.32 16.39
N GLY A 90 -32.08 -17.59 17.50
CA GLY A 90 -33.02 -17.81 18.60
C GLY A 90 -34.17 -16.82 18.50
N VAL A 91 -35.22 -17.17 17.75
CA VAL A 91 -36.67 -17.06 18.05
C VAL A 91 -37.37 -18.09 17.18
#